data_AF-A0A2D6IKC5-F1
#
_entry.id   AF-A0A2D6IKC5-F1
#
_cell.length_a   1.000
_cell.length_b   1.000
_cell.length_c   1.000
_cell.angle_alpha   90.00
_cell.angle_beta   90.00
_cell.angle_gamma   90.00
#
_symmetry.space_group_name_H-M   'P 1'
#
loop_
_entity.id
_entity.type
_entity.pdbx_description
1 polymer ?
#
loop_
_entity_poly.entity_id
_entity_poly.type
_entity_poly.pdbx_seq_one_letter_code
_entity_poly.pdbx_strand_id
1 'polypeptide(L)'
;MPYKSAYSKSLNKLKTWAKQRHAITVVFDSGQPDRYLPDERLILVNDSQTDENKYYALLHELGHHLNRDKSTRRYHKSFNLLSEAEELGKPIRSYAYRIQYVEEEIKAWRNGEKIANQLNLKLDLQRYNNYASKWVMTYVDWASSRDWEHDLYL
;
A
#
# COMPACT_ATOMS: atom_id res chain seq x y z
N MET A 1 -29.67 -1.23 -15.28
CA MET A 1 -29.31 -1.83 -13.97
C MET A 1 -27.81 -2.10 -13.98
N PRO A 2 -26.97 -1.44 -13.15
CA PRO A 2 -25.55 -1.72 -13.21
C PRO A 2 -25.27 -3.04 -12.49
N TYR A 3 -24.62 -3.96 -13.20
CA TYR A 3 -24.10 -5.21 -12.65
C TYR A 3 -23.20 -4.87 -11.44
N LYS A 4 -23.63 -5.20 -10.23
CA LYS A 4 -22.74 -5.19 -9.05
C LYS A 4 -21.68 -6.26 -9.30
N SER A 5 -20.44 -5.84 -9.56
CA SER A 5 -19.33 -6.78 -9.74
C SER A 5 -19.17 -7.64 -8.48
N ALA A 6 -18.58 -8.83 -8.62
CA ALA A 6 -18.27 -9.69 -7.47
C ALA A 6 -17.40 -8.95 -6.43
N TYR A 7 -16.59 -7.99 -6.89
CA TYR A 7 -15.69 -7.18 -6.07
C TYR A 7 -16.43 -6.10 -5.27
N SER A 8 -17.59 -5.59 -5.71
CA SER A 8 -18.33 -4.59 -4.93
C SER A 8 -18.74 -5.08 -3.53
N LYS A 9 -19.00 -6.39 -3.37
CA LYS A 9 -19.25 -7.00 -2.05
C LYS A 9 -17.98 -7.06 -1.19
N SER A 10 -16.86 -7.50 -1.78
CA SER A 10 -15.56 -7.58 -1.10
C SER A 10 -15.06 -6.19 -0.68
N LEU A 11 -15.17 -5.19 -1.55
CA LEU A 11 -14.84 -3.78 -1.27
C LEU A 11 -15.62 -3.24 -0.08
N ASN A 12 -16.95 -3.44 -0.06
CA ASN A 12 -17.77 -3.03 1.07
C ASN A 12 -17.40 -3.74 2.37
N LYS A 13 -17.05 -5.03 2.30
CA LYS A 13 -16.59 -5.81 3.46
C LYS A 13 -15.26 -5.29 3.99
N LEU A 14 -14.30 -4.98 3.11
CA LEU A 14 -13.03 -4.36 3.48
C LEU A 14 -13.22 -2.99 4.12
N LYS A 15 -14.02 -2.11 3.50
CA LYS A 15 -14.33 -0.78 4.05
C LYS A 15 -14.97 -0.87 5.44
N THR A 16 -15.91 -1.79 5.62
CA THR A 16 -16.56 -2.03 6.91
C THR A 16 -15.55 -2.54 7.94
N TRP A 17 -14.71 -3.51 7.57
CA TRP A 17 -13.68 -4.05 8.44
C TRP A 17 -12.64 -3.01 8.86
N ALA A 18 -12.15 -2.21 7.91
CA ALA A 18 -11.20 -1.12 8.16
C ALA A 18 -11.77 -0.10 9.17
N LYS A 19 -13.03 0.30 8.97
CA LYS A 19 -13.70 1.24 9.88
C LYS A 19 -13.91 0.65 11.27
N GLN A 20 -14.43 -0.58 11.35
CA GLN A 20 -14.84 -1.18 12.63
C GLN A 20 -13.65 -1.66 13.47
N ARG A 21 -12.61 -2.20 12.82
CA ARG A 21 -11.50 -2.84 13.53
C ARG A 21 -10.29 -1.93 13.71
N HIS A 22 -10.10 -0.97 12.81
CA HIS A 22 -8.90 -0.14 12.77
C HIS A 22 -9.21 1.37 12.82
N ALA A 23 -10.49 1.75 12.89
CA ALA A 23 -10.94 3.14 12.82
C ALA A 23 -10.43 3.90 11.57
N ILE A 24 -10.27 3.17 10.45
CA ILE A 24 -9.81 3.73 9.18
C ILE A 24 -11.01 4.04 8.28
N THR A 25 -11.01 5.25 7.71
CA THR A 25 -11.97 5.66 6.69
C THR A 25 -11.45 5.31 5.31
N VAL A 26 -12.28 4.70 4.46
CA VAL A 26 -11.95 4.41 3.06
C VAL A 26 -12.81 5.27 2.14
N VAL A 27 -12.16 6.08 1.31
CA VAL A 27 -12.78 6.96 0.32
C VAL A 27 -12.34 6.54 -1.07
N PHE A 28 -13.32 6.40 -1.96
CA PHE A 28 -13.06 6.23 -3.39
C PHE A 28 -13.24 7.59 -4.04
N ASP A 29 -12.19 8.13 -4.64
CA ASP A 29 -12.20 9.45 -5.28
C ASP A 29 -11.45 9.41 -6.61
N SER A 30 -11.98 10.09 -7.62
CA SER A 30 -11.35 10.15 -8.93
C SER A 30 -10.23 11.21 -8.94
N GLY A 31 -9.09 10.88 -9.53
CA GLY A 31 -7.99 11.84 -9.70
C GLY A 31 -7.02 11.93 -8.51
N GLN A 32 -7.23 11.12 -7.48
CA GLN A 32 -6.27 10.91 -6.40
C GLN A 32 -5.49 9.60 -6.61
N PRO A 33 -4.21 9.53 -6.24
CA PRO A 33 -3.49 8.26 -6.21
C PRO A 33 -3.98 7.38 -5.06
N ASP A 34 -3.80 6.06 -5.20
CA ASP A 34 -4.02 5.12 -4.10
C ASP A 34 -3.01 5.42 -2.98
N ARG A 35 -3.49 5.62 -1.75
CA ARG A 35 -2.62 5.95 -0.61
C ARG A 35 -3.29 5.72 0.74
N TYR A 36 -2.53 5.16 1.67
CA TYR A 36 -2.80 5.21 3.10
C TYR A 36 -2.15 6.43 3.78
N LEU A 37 -2.97 7.21 4.47
CA LEU A 37 -2.59 8.38 5.27
C LEU A 37 -2.74 8.01 6.76
N PRO A 38 -1.63 7.64 7.44
CA PRO A 38 -1.69 7.08 8.79
C PRO A 38 -2.21 8.07 9.84
N ASP A 39 -1.79 9.33 9.78
CA ASP A 39 -2.17 10.36 10.76
C ASP A 39 -3.66 10.72 10.66
N GLU A 40 -4.21 10.69 9.45
CA GLU A 40 -5.62 10.96 9.17
C GLU A 40 -6.51 9.72 9.33
N ARG A 41 -5.91 8.54 9.49
CA ARG A 41 -6.59 7.23 9.42
C ARG A 41 -7.47 7.13 8.18
N LEU A 42 -6.92 7.53 7.05
CA LEU A 42 -7.62 7.63 5.77
C LEU A 42 -6.94 6.76 4.73
N ILE A 43 -7.72 6.02 3.96
CA ILE A 43 -7.28 5.38 2.72
C ILE A 43 -8.04 6.02 1.57
N LEU A 44 -7.29 6.51 0.60
CA LEU A 44 -7.77 6.96 -0.69
C LEU A 44 -7.54 5.84 -1.71
N VAL A 45 -8.56 5.54 -2.51
CA VAL A 45 -8.47 4.62 -3.64
C VAL A 45 -9.02 5.33 -4.88
N ASN A 46 -8.29 5.27 -5.98
CA ASN A 46 -8.69 5.93 -7.21
C ASN A 46 -9.96 5.28 -7.80
N ASP A 47 -11.05 6.04 -7.85
CA ASP A 47 -12.34 5.54 -8.31
C ASP A 47 -12.41 5.32 -9.85
N SER A 48 -11.43 5.83 -10.61
CA SER A 48 -11.36 5.61 -12.06
C SER A 48 -10.89 4.20 -12.46
N GLN A 49 -10.41 3.40 -11.51
CA GLN A 49 -9.95 2.04 -11.76
C GLN A 49 -11.12 1.06 -11.95
N THR A 50 -10.83 -0.18 -12.39
CA THR A 50 -11.84 -1.25 -12.37
C THR A 50 -12.09 -1.69 -10.91
N ASP A 51 -13.26 -2.27 -10.62
CA ASP A 51 -13.56 -2.77 -9.26
C ASP A 51 -12.54 -3.84 -8.78
N GLU A 52 -11.98 -4.62 -9.69
CA GLU A 52 -10.90 -5.58 -9.39
C GLU A 52 -9.62 -4.85 -8.94
N ASN A 53 -9.22 -3.82 -9.68
CA ASN A 53 -8.03 -3.03 -9.35
C ASN A 53 -8.24 -2.23 -8.05
N LYS A 54 -9.42 -1.63 -7.83
CA LYS A 54 -9.77 -0.98 -6.56
C LYS A 54 -9.69 -1.97 -5.39
N TYR A 55 -10.11 -3.21 -5.61
CA TYR A 55 -10.05 -4.25 -4.60
C TYR A 55 -8.61 -4.61 -4.25
N TYR A 56 -7.75 -4.76 -5.24
CA TYR A 56 -6.33 -5.03 -5.03
C TYR A 56 -5.59 -3.86 -4.40
N ALA A 57 -5.85 -2.62 -4.86
CA ALA A 57 -5.32 -1.40 -4.27
C ALA A 57 -5.76 -1.24 -2.81
N LEU A 58 -7.04 -1.45 -2.49
CA LEU A 58 -7.50 -1.36 -1.11
C LEU A 58 -6.85 -2.42 -0.19
N LEU A 59 -6.63 -3.64 -0.69
CA LEU A 59 -5.87 -4.66 0.06
C LEU A 59 -4.42 -4.23 0.31
N HIS A 60 -3.79 -3.59 -0.68
CA HIS A 60 -2.44 -3.03 -0.56
C HIS A 60 -2.36 -1.93 0.51
N GLU A 61 -3.23 -0.93 0.44
CA GLU A 61 -3.25 0.18 1.40
C GLU A 61 -3.55 -0.28 2.83
N LEU A 62 -4.44 -1.27 3.00
CA LEU A 62 -4.65 -1.92 4.30
C LEU A 62 -3.43 -2.75 4.73
N GLY A 63 -2.65 -3.26 3.78
CA GLY A 63 -1.38 -3.93 4.01
C GLY A 63 -0.32 -3.00 4.62
N HIS A 64 -0.25 -1.75 4.16
CA HIS A 64 0.58 -0.70 4.77
C HIS A 64 0.14 -0.40 6.20
N HIS A 65 -1.17 -0.33 6.46
CA HIS A 65 -1.66 -0.20 7.83
C HIS A 65 -1.14 -1.35 8.72
N LEU A 66 -1.22 -2.61 8.28
CA LEU A 66 -0.70 -3.75 9.04
C LEU A 66 0.84 -3.78 9.20
N ASN A 67 1.58 -3.14 8.31
CA ASN A 67 3.02 -2.95 8.50
C ASN A 67 3.28 -2.10 9.75
N ARG A 68 2.47 -1.05 9.95
CA ARG A 68 2.60 -0.06 11.03
C ARG A 68 1.92 -0.46 12.33
N ASP A 69 0.82 -1.20 12.27
CA ASP A 69 0.00 -1.61 13.42
C ASP A 69 0.72 -2.62 14.35
N LYS A 70 1.71 -3.36 13.83
CA LYS A 70 2.52 -4.32 14.62
C LYS A 70 3.55 -3.61 15.49
N SER A 71 3.09 -2.91 16.53
CA SER A 71 3.85 -2.02 17.41
C SER A 71 4.79 -1.09 16.65
N THR A 72 4.50 0.22 16.68
CA THR A 72 5.36 1.28 16.13
C THR A 72 6.85 0.98 16.34
N ARG A 73 7.25 0.50 17.53
CA ARG A 73 8.62 0.08 17.83
C ARG A 73 9.22 -0.98 16.90
N ARG A 74 8.47 -2.00 16.46
CA ARG A 74 8.99 -3.03 15.53
C ARG A 74 9.03 -2.50 14.10
N TYR A 75 8.04 -1.71 13.68
CA TYR A 75 8.07 -1.03 12.38
C TYR A 75 9.28 -0.10 12.30
N HIS A 76 9.45 0.81 13.27
CA HIS A 76 10.60 1.71 13.37
C HIS A 76 11.94 0.96 13.42
N LYS A 77 11.99 -0.25 14.00
CA LYS A 77 13.22 -1.05 13.99
C LYS A 77 13.54 -1.63 12.61
N SER A 78 12.53 -2.10 11.88
CA SER A 78 12.71 -2.73 10.57
C SER A 78 12.78 -1.71 9.41
N PHE A 79 12.14 -0.56 9.57
CA PHE A 79 11.99 0.50 8.56
C PHE A 79 12.37 1.86 9.15
N ASN A 80 13.51 1.92 9.84
CA ASN A 80 13.97 3.13 10.54
C ASN A 80 14.18 4.30 9.57
N LEU A 81 14.74 4.05 8.38
CA LEU A 81 15.02 5.10 7.41
C LEU A 81 13.74 5.64 6.76
N LEU A 82 12.71 4.80 6.61
CA LEU A 82 11.39 5.27 6.16
C LEU A 82 10.76 6.18 7.22
N SER A 83 10.84 5.77 8.49
CA SER A 83 10.32 6.56 9.61
C SER A 83 11.03 7.90 9.74
N GLU A 84 12.35 7.90 9.63
CA GLU A 84 13.17 9.11 9.68
C GLU A 84 12.85 10.05 8.50
N ALA A 85 12.66 9.52 7.29
CA ALA A 85 12.27 10.32 6.14
C ALA A 85 10.90 11.00 6.30
N GLU A 86 9.94 10.31 6.93
CA GLU A 86 8.62 10.87 7.26
C GLU A 86 8.73 12.00 8.29
N GLU A 87 9.50 11.79 9.36
CA GLU A 87 9.74 12.81 10.40
C GLU A 87 10.42 14.06 9.83
N LEU A 88 11.37 13.88 8.91
CA LEU A 88 12.08 14.96 8.25
C LEU A 88 11.29 15.61 7.10
N GLY A 89 10.18 14.99 6.67
CA GLY A 89 9.40 15.42 5.51
C GLY A 89 10.16 15.36 4.18
N LYS A 90 11.25 14.57 4.09
CA LYS A 90 12.07 14.46 2.87
C LYS A 90 12.72 13.08 2.74
N PRO A 91 12.88 12.55 1.52
CA PRO A 91 13.49 11.25 1.31
C PRO A 91 14.99 11.26 1.66
N ILE A 92 15.46 10.14 2.20
CA ILE A 92 16.88 9.93 2.52
C ILE A 92 17.60 9.41 1.27
N ARG A 93 18.69 10.07 0.88
CA ARG A 93 19.54 9.65 -0.24
C ARG A 93 20.47 8.50 0.21
N SER A 94 19.95 7.29 0.28
CA SER A 94 20.77 6.09 0.51
C SER A 94 20.19 4.83 -0.14
N TYR A 95 21.06 3.91 -0.51
CA TYR A 95 20.67 2.58 -0.98
C TYR A 95 19.84 1.82 0.07
N ALA A 96 20.19 1.95 1.35
CA ALA A 96 19.47 1.31 2.44
C ALA A 96 18.01 1.82 2.54
N TYR A 97 17.78 3.13 2.38
CA TYR A 97 16.44 3.71 2.36
C TYR A 97 15.60 3.13 1.21
N ARG A 98 16.19 3.06 0.00
CA ARG A 98 15.53 2.52 -1.19
C ARG A 98 15.16 1.04 -1.03
N ILE A 99 16.08 0.24 -0.48
CA ILE A 99 15.82 -1.18 -0.18
C ILE A 99 14.69 -1.31 0.83
N GLN A 100 14.70 -0.52 1.91
CA GLN A 100 13.62 -0.55 2.91
C GLN A 100 12.27 -0.18 2.29
N TYR A 101 12.23 0.80 1.38
CA TYR A 101 11.01 1.18 0.68
C TYR A 101 10.44 0.01 -0.14
N VAL A 102 11.27 -0.63 -0.97
CA VAL A 102 10.85 -1.80 -1.77
C VAL A 102 10.42 -2.96 -0.87
N GLU A 103 11.12 -3.20 0.24
CA GLU A 103 10.74 -4.23 1.21
C GLU A 103 9.36 -3.93 1.83
N GLU A 104 9.07 -2.66 2.14
CA GLU A 104 7.79 -2.25 2.71
C GLU A 104 6.63 -2.51 1.73
N GLU A 105 6.78 -2.11 0.47
CA GLU A 105 5.80 -2.36 -0.61
C GLU A 105 5.50 -3.85 -0.76
N ILE A 106 6.54 -4.69 -0.87
CA ILE A 106 6.37 -6.15 -0.96
C ILE A 106 5.63 -6.69 0.26
N LYS A 107 5.95 -6.18 1.45
CA LYS A 107 5.31 -6.59 2.70
C LYS A 107 3.87 -6.13 2.79
N ALA A 108 3.53 -4.95 2.27
CA ALA A 108 2.17 -4.44 2.18
C ALA A 108 1.30 -5.35 1.31
N TRP A 109 1.76 -5.72 0.11
CA TRP A 109 1.06 -6.68 -0.76
C TRP A 109 0.84 -8.04 -0.09
N ARG A 110 1.85 -8.58 0.60
CA ARG A 110 1.74 -9.84 1.36
C ARG A 110 0.75 -9.73 2.53
N ASN A 111 0.66 -8.58 3.18
CA ASN A 111 -0.33 -8.35 4.23
C ASN A 111 -1.74 -8.21 3.65
N GLY A 112 -1.90 -7.59 2.48
CA GLY A 112 -3.17 -7.54 1.76
C GLY A 112 -3.73 -8.94 1.46
N GLU A 113 -2.88 -9.86 1.01
CA GLU A 113 -3.26 -11.27 0.82
C GLU A 113 -3.75 -11.91 2.14
N LYS A 114 -3.03 -11.67 3.24
CA LYS A 114 -3.41 -12.16 4.57
C LYS A 114 -4.75 -11.61 5.04
N ILE A 115 -5.05 -10.33 4.76
CA ILE A 115 -6.34 -9.72 5.07
C ILE A 115 -7.45 -10.41 4.27
N ALA A 116 -7.25 -10.62 2.97
CA ALA A 116 -8.23 -11.33 2.14
C ALA A 116 -8.51 -12.74 2.70
N ASN A 117 -7.47 -13.49 3.05
CA ASN A 117 -7.59 -14.82 3.65
C ASN A 117 -8.29 -14.78 5.01
N GLN A 118 -7.91 -13.86 5.91
CA GLN A 118 -8.51 -13.69 7.23
C GLN A 118 -10.01 -13.38 7.14
N LEU A 119 -10.40 -12.60 6.14
CA LEU A 119 -11.79 -12.21 5.91
C LEU A 119 -12.55 -13.19 5.01
N ASN A 120 -11.93 -14.30 4.61
CA ASN A 120 -12.48 -15.27 3.69
C ASN A 120 -13.05 -14.59 2.42
N LEU A 121 -12.29 -13.66 1.85
CA LEU A 121 -12.60 -12.98 0.60
C LEU A 121 -12.04 -13.79 -0.57
N LYS A 122 -12.82 -13.89 -1.65
CA LYS A 122 -12.32 -14.49 -2.89
C LYS A 122 -11.19 -13.63 -3.45
N LEU A 123 -10.01 -14.22 -3.62
CA LEU A 123 -8.84 -13.60 -4.21
C LEU A 123 -8.31 -14.53 -5.31
N ASP A 124 -8.29 -14.06 -6.55
CA ASP A 124 -7.52 -14.72 -7.60
C ASP A 124 -6.05 -14.38 -7.36
N LEU A 125 -5.33 -15.32 -6.74
CA LEU A 125 -3.95 -15.11 -6.30
C LEU A 125 -3.02 -14.81 -7.47
N GLN A 126 -3.25 -15.42 -8.64
CA GLN A 126 -2.41 -15.19 -9.82
C GLN A 126 -2.59 -13.76 -10.33
N ARG A 127 -3.84 -13.30 -10.48
CA ARG A 127 -4.14 -11.93 -10.91
C ARG A 127 -3.65 -10.88 -9.90
N TYR A 128 -3.86 -11.15 -8.62
CA TYR A 128 -3.38 -10.30 -7.53
C TYR A 128 -1.86 -10.17 -7.56
N ASN A 129 -1.14 -11.28 -7.68
CA ASN A 129 0.32 -11.28 -7.74
C ASN A 129 0.85 -10.58 -9.00
N ASN A 130 0.20 -10.74 -10.15
CA ASN A 130 0.54 -10.01 -11.37
C ASN A 130 0.34 -8.49 -11.20
N TYR A 131 -0.77 -8.08 -10.58
CA TYR A 131 -1.06 -6.68 -10.27
C TYR A 131 -0.02 -6.11 -9.29
N ALA A 132 0.24 -6.81 -8.19
CA ALA A 132 1.25 -6.44 -7.20
C ALA A 132 2.64 -6.30 -7.82
N SER A 133 3.05 -7.27 -8.65
CA SER A 133 4.38 -7.28 -9.27
C SER A 133 4.57 -6.08 -10.20
N LYS A 134 3.54 -5.72 -10.98
CA LYS A 134 3.57 -4.52 -11.83
C LYS A 134 3.87 -3.26 -11.02
N TRP A 135 3.23 -3.08 -9.86
CA TRP A 135 3.45 -1.91 -9.01
C TRP A 135 4.77 -1.95 -8.26
N VAL A 136 5.14 -3.10 -7.69
CA VAL A 136 6.46 -3.27 -7.04
C VAL A 136 7.60 -2.97 -7.99
N MET A 137 7.50 -3.38 -9.27
CA MET A 137 8.55 -3.11 -10.25
C MET A 137 8.77 -1.60 -10.48
N THR A 138 7.74 -0.77 -10.36
CA THR A 138 7.93 0.69 -10.45
C THR A 138 8.86 1.24 -9.36
N TYR A 139 8.78 0.67 -8.16
CA TYR A 139 9.67 1.01 -7.05
C TYR A 139 11.04 0.36 -7.18
N VAL A 140 11.15 -0.83 -7.77
CA VAL A 140 12.44 -1.46 -8.08
C VAL A 140 13.20 -0.62 -9.11
N ASP A 141 12.53 -0.19 -10.17
CA ASP A 141 13.12 0.67 -11.20
C ASP A 141 13.60 1.98 -10.59
N TRP A 142 12.77 2.65 -9.78
CA TRP A 142 13.15 3.84 -9.03
C TRP A 142 14.33 3.58 -8.06
N ALA A 143 14.30 2.49 -7.31
CA ALA A 143 15.34 2.15 -6.34
C ALA A 143 16.68 1.83 -7.02
N SER A 144 16.64 1.27 -8.24
CA SER A 144 17.82 0.92 -9.03
C SER A 144 18.38 2.07 -9.86
N SER A 145 17.61 3.15 -10.06
CA SER A 145 18.08 4.31 -10.83
C SER A 145 19.29 4.96 -10.16
N ARG A 146 20.28 5.38 -10.96
CA ARG A 146 21.52 6.03 -10.47
C ARG A 146 21.50 7.55 -10.59
N ASP A 147 20.38 8.12 -11.03
CA ASP A 147 20.26 9.55 -11.36
C ASP A 147 20.57 10.48 -10.17
N TRP A 148 20.47 9.97 -8.94
CA TRP A 148 20.74 10.70 -7.70
C TRP A 148 22.23 10.77 -7.32
N GLU A 149 23.09 9.99 -7.95
CA GLU A 149 24.55 10.03 -7.72
C GLU A 149 25.23 11.20 -8.47
N HIS A 150 24.58 11.72 -9.52
CA HIS A 150 25.14 12.78 -10.37
C HIS A 150 25.07 14.19 -9.74
N ASP A 151 24.26 14.38 -8.70
CA ASP A 151 24.18 15.63 -7.92
C ASP A 151 25.32 15.78 -6.88
N LEU A 152 26.18 14.77 -6.70
CA LEU A 152 27.26 14.80 -5.71
C LEU A 152 28.58 15.39 -6.23
N TYR A 153 28.62 15.79 -7.50
CA TYR A 153 29.82 16.31 -8.18
C TYR A 153 29.60 17.66 -8.87
N LEU A 154 28.54 18.40 -8.51
CA LEU A 154 28.31 19.81 -8.85
C LEU A 154 28.17 20.62 -7.54
#